data_AF-A0A9J7KTZ4-F1
#
_entry.id   AF-A0A9J7KTZ4-F1
#
_cell.length_a   1.000
_cell.length_b   1.000
_cell.length_c   1.000
_cell.angle_alpha   90.00
_cell.angle_beta   90.00
_cell.angle_gamma   90.00
#
_symmetry.space_group_name_H-M   'P 1'
#
loop_
_entity.id
_entity.type
_entity.pdbx_description
1 polymer ?
#
loop_
_entity_poly.entity_id
_entity_poly.type
_entity_poly.pdbx_seq_one_letter_code
_entity_poly.pdbx_strand_id
1 'polypeptide(L)'
;MAREDHINPSERSLAYSDAIFAIVATIMILPLSGQAVQGVAGSKDLLAGLLKIWFKLLIYALAFILVSSTWDTHSRVFRYIEKVNETIVLLNLGVLMVVTFLPFAFRLFVVPDDR
;
A
#
# COMPACT_ATOMS: atom_id res chain seq x y z
N MET A 1 17.52 26.96 26.50
CA MET A 1 18.18 26.83 25.18
C MET A 1 17.35 25.83 24.39
N ALA A 2 16.31 26.31 23.70
CA ALA A 2 15.41 25.45 22.93
C ALA A 2 16.20 24.92 21.73
N ARG A 3 16.31 23.59 21.58
CA ARG A 3 16.75 22.99 20.33
C ARG A 3 15.74 23.44 19.27
N GLU A 4 16.17 24.31 18.37
CA GLU A 4 15.48 24.46 17.10
C GLU A 4 15.64 23.12 16.41
N ASP A 5 14.59 22.29 16.43
CA ASP A 5 14.50 21.08 15.63
C ASP A 5 14.50 21.52 14.17
N HIS A 6 15.69 21.74 13.61
CA HIS A 6 15.89 21.85 12.18
C HIS A 6 15.49 20.50 11.59
N ILE A 7 14.21 20.34 11.24
CA ILE A 7 13.71 19.11 10.64
C ILE A 7 14.56 18.83 9.41
N ASN A 8 15.33 17.75 9.47
CA ASN A 8 16.24 17.41 8.41
C ASN A 8 15.40 17.15 7.14
N PRO A 9 15.81 17.62 5.95
CA PRO A 9 15.11 17.32 4.70
C PRO A 9 14.89 15.82 4.46
N SER A 10 15.76 14.97 5.00
CA SER A 10 15.61 13.50 5.09
C SER A 10 14.36 13.07 5.83
N GLU A 11 14.15 13.60 7.03
CA GLU A 11 13.02 13.24 7.89
C GLU A 11 11.70 13.64 7.24
N ARG A 12 11.66 14.81 6.57
CA ARG A 12 10.47 15.25 5.84
C ARG A 12 10.15 14.35 4.65
N SER A 13 11.17 13.95 3.87
CA SER A 13 10.97 13.06 2.72
C SER A 13 10.56 11.65 3.15
N LEU A 14 11.09 11.17 4.28
CA LEU A 14 10.70 9.90 4.87
C LEU A 14 9.24 9.94 5.35
N ALA A 15 8.85 10.96 6.10
CA ALA A 15 7.48 11.13 6.58
C ALA A 15 6.45 11.25 5.43
N TYR A 16 6.81 11.92 4.33
CA TYR A 16 5.98 11.97 3.12
C TYR A 16 5.78 10.59 2.49
N SER A 17 6.86 9.81 2.41
CA SER A 17 6.81 8.47 1.80
C SER A 17 6.00 7.51 2.68
N ASP A 18 6.22 7.54 3.99
CA ASP A 18 5.45 6.76 4.98
C ASP A 18 3.94 7.02 4.87
N ALA A 19 3.54 8.30 4.72
CA ALA A 19 2.15 8.67 4.52
C ALA A 19 1.56 8.06 3.23
N ILE A 20 2.31 8.05 2.12
CA ILE A 20 1.85 7.46 0.86
C ILE A 20 1.75 5.94 0.97
N PHE A 21 2.73 5.28 1.58
CA PHE A 21 2.66 3.83 1.82
C PHE A 21 1.42 3.45 2.64
N ALA A 22 1.09 4.22 3.67
CA ALA A 22 -0.12 4.02 4.47
C ALA A 22 -1.41 4.20 3.65
N ILE A 23 -1.49 5.24 2.82
CA ILE A 23 -2.64 5.47 1.92
C ILE A 23 -2.78 4.32 0.90
N VAL A 24 -1.69 3.87 0.30
CA VAL A 24 -1.71 2.77 -0.67
C VAL A 24 -2.14 1.45 -0.02
N ALA A 25 -1.65 1.16 1.18
CA ALA A 25 -2.02 -0.03 1.94
C ALA A 25 -3.53 -0.05 2.28
N THR A 26 -4.11 1.11 2.62
CA THR A 26 -5.55 1.22 2.89
C THR A 26 -6.39 1.16 1.61
N ILE A 27 -5.98 1.79 0.51
CA ILE A 27 -6.71 1.75 -0.77
C ILE A 27 -6.74 0.33 -1.37
N MET A 28 -5.75 -0.50 -1.08
CA MET A 28 -5.66 -1.88 -1.58
C MET A 28 -6.87 -2.76 -1.19
N ILE A 29 -7.64 -2.40 -0.15
CA ILE A 29 -8.87 -3.12 0.23
C ILE A 29 -10.06 -2.80 -0.69
N LEU A 30 -10.06 -1.64 -1.35
CA LEU A 30 -11.23 -1.15 -2.10
C LEU A 30 -11.68 -2.08 -3.24
N PRO A 31 -10.77 -2.66 -4.07
CA PRO A 31 -11.16 -3.61 -5.10
C PRO A 31 -11.84 -4.86 -4.54
N LEU A 32 -11.44 -5.30 -3.34
CA LEU A 32 -12.02 -6.46 -2.68
C LEU A 32 -13.41 -6.16 -2.11
N SER A 33 -13.59 -4.99 -1.50
CA SER A 33 -14.88 -4.53 -0.97
C SER A 33 -15.98 -4.55 -2.05
N GLY A 34 -15.69 -4.05 -3.25
CA GLY A 34 -16.64 -4.05 -4.36
C GLY A 34 -17.10 -5.45 -4.78
N GLN A 35 -16.19 -6.43 -4.82
CA GLN A 35 -16.53 -7.82 -5.16
C GLN A 35 -17.20 -8.57 -4.02
N ALA A 36 -16.82 -8.30 -2.77
CA ALA A 36 -17.44 -8.89 -1.59
C ALA A 36 -18.94 -8.52 -1.54
N VAL A 37 -19.27 -7.26 -1.83
CA VAL A 37 -20.67 -6.80 -1.90
C VAL A 37 -21.46 -7.57 -2.96
N GLN A 38 -20.90 -7.80 -4.15
CA GLN A 38 -21.57 -8.57 -5.20
C GLN A 38 -21.76 -10.06 -4.85
N GLY A 39 -20.75 -10.70 -4.24
CA GLY A 39 -20.82 -12.11 -3.84
C GLY A 39 -21.76 -12.37 -2.65
N VAL A 40 -21.89 -11.39 -1.75
CA VAL A 40 -22.74 -11.47 -0.56
C VAL A 40 -24.19 -11.09 -0.88
N ALA A 41 -24.44 -10.08 -1.74
CA ALA A 41 -25.80 -9.65 -2.08
C ALA A 41 -26.66 -10.75 -2.75
N GLY A 42 -26.04 -11.73 -3.41
CA GLY A 42 -26.72 -12.89 -3.98
C GLY A 42 -26.95 -14.06 -3.00
N SER A 43 -26.39 -14.02 -1.79
CA SER A 43 -26.46 -15.11 -0.83
C SER A 43 -27.40 -14.73 0.33
N LYS A 44 -28.43 -15.55 0.60
CA LYS A 44 -29.32 -15.36 1.77
C LYS A 44 -28.60 -15.50 3.12
N ASP A 45 -27.38 -16.03 3.10
CA ASP A 45 -26.55 -16.29 4.27
C ASP A 45 -25.18 -15.62 4.11
N LEU A 46 -24.88 -14.68 5.02
CA LEU A 46 -23.64 -13.91 5.06
C LEU A 46 -22.41 -14.80 5.22
N LEU A 47 -22.55 -15.88 5.99
CA LEU A 47 -21.45 -16.79 6.32
C LEU A 47 -21.03 -17.60 5.09
N ALA A 48 -22.00 -18.05 4.29
CA ALA A 48 -21.76 -18.71 3.01
C ALA A 48 -21.15 -17.76 1.96
N GLY A 49 -21.54 -16.49 1.96
CA GLY A 49 -20.93 -15.46 1.12
C GLY A 49 -19.46 -15.21 1.47
N LEU A 50 -19.14 -15.16 2.77
CA LEU A 50 -17.77 -14.98 3.26
C LEU A 50 -16.87 -16.19 2.90
N LEU A 51 -17.39 -17.41 3.05
CA LEU A 51 -16.74 -18.66 2.62
C LEU A 51 -16.55 -18.77 1.10
N LYS A 52 -17.19 -17.94 0.28
CA LYS A 52 -16.90 -17.86 -1.16
C LYS A 52 -15.76 -16.90 -1.50
N ILE A 53 -15.51 -15.90 -0.65
CA ILE A 53 -14.49 -14.86 -0.88
C ILE A 53 -13.23 -15.01 -0.01
N TRP A 54 -13.15 -16.02 0.86
CA TRP A 54 -12.02 -16.24 1.77
C TRP A 54 -10.65 -16.27 1.07
N PHE A 55 -10.56 -16.89 -0.11
CA PHE A 55 -9.31 -16.94 -0.88
C PHE A 55 -8.88 -15.55 -1.35
N LYS A 56 -9.84 -14.69 -1.72
CA LYS A 56 -9.57 -13.30 -2.11
C LYS A 56 -9.14 -12.45 -0.91
N LEU A 57 -9.71 -12.69 0.28
CA LEU A 57 -9.26 -12.09 1.54
C LEU A 57 -7.82 -12.49 1.87
N LEU A 58 -7.44 -13.76 1.64
CA LEU A 58 -6.08 -14.24 1.84
C LEU A 58 -5.09 -13.56 0.88
N ILE A 59 -5.44 -13.45 -0.41
CA ILE A 59 -4.64 -12.71 -1.41
C ILE A 59 -4.46 -11.24 -0.98
N TYR A 60 -5.51 -10.59 -0.48
CA TYR A 60 -5.41 -9.24 0.06
C TYR A 60 -4.46 -9.15 1.26
N ALA A 61 -4.57 -10.07 2.23
CA ALA A 61 -3.70 -10.08 3.40
C ALA A 61 -2.22 -10.23 3.00
N LEU A 62 -1.93 -11.10 2.03
CA LEU A 62 -0.57 -11.24 1.48
C LEU A 62 -0.10 -9.95 0.79
N ALA A 63 -0.95 -9.32 -0.02
CA ALA A 63 -0.59 -8.07 -0.70
C ALA A 63 -0.35 -6.93 0.31
N PHE A 64 -1.14 -6.84 1.36
CA PHE A 64 -0.94 -5.89 2.46
C PHE A 64 0.42 -6.11 3.14
N ILE A 65 0.75 -7.36 3.49
CA ILE A 65 2.06 -7.71 4.09
C ILE A 65 3.21 -7.36 3.15
N LEU A 66 3.08 -7.60 1.85
CA LEU A 66 4.10 -7.25 0.86
C LEU A 66 4.35 -5.74 0.80
N VAL A 67 3.29 -4.92 0.82
CA VAL A 67 3.42 -3.45 0.87
C VAL A 67 4.08 -3.01 2.17
N SER A 68 3.66 -3.54 3.31
CA SER A 68 4.26 -3.23 4.62
C SER A 68 5.73 -3.64 4.71
N SER A 69 6.11 -4.79 4.15
CA SER A 69 7.51 -5.25 4.10
C SER A 69 8.37 -4.38 3.19
N THR A 70 7.79 -3.91 2.07
CA THR A 70 8.47 -2.98 1.16
C THR A 70 8.70 -1.64 1.84
N TRP A 71 7.70 -1.14 2.56
CA TRP A 71 7.80 0.05 3.38
C TRP A 71 8.91 -0.08 4.45
N ASP A 72 8.93 -1.17 5.22
CA ASP A 72 9.96 -1.38 6.27
C ASP A 72 11.39 -1.42 5.67
N THR A 73 11.55 -2.01 4.48
CA THR A 73 12.82 -1.98 3.74
C THR A 73 13.18 -0.57 3.29
N HIS A 74 12.21 0.19 2.78
CA HIS A 74 12.41 1.57 2.34
C HIS A 74 12.79 2.50 3.50
N SER A 75 12.06 2.43 4.62
CA SER A 75 12.36 3.21 5.83
C SER A 75 13.72 2.82 6.42
N ARG A 76 14.12 1.54 6.34
CA ARG A 76 15.48 1.10 6.68
C ARG A 76 16.55 1.78 5.82
N VAL A 77 16.37 1.81 4.50
CA VAL A 77 17.32 2.46 3.57
C VAL A 77 17.45 3.94 3.88
N PHE A 78 16.34 4.64 4.14
CA PHE A 78 16.36 6.06 4.51
C PHE A 78 17.10 6.35 5.82
N ARG A 79 17.13 5.42 6.78
CA ARG A 79 17.94 5.56 8.01
C ARG A 79 19.45 5.52 7.77
N TYR A 80 19.92 4.91 6.69
CA TYR A 80 21.34 4.88 6.31
C TYR A 80 21.75 6.09 5.46
N ILE A 81 20.80 6.89 4.98
CA ILE A 81 21.07 8.05 4.13
C ILE A 81 21.31 9.27 5.02
N GLU A 82 22.59 9.61 5.23
CA GLU A 82 23.03 10.73 6.06
C GLU A 82 22.80 12.10 5.39
N LYS A 83 22.72 12.15 4.06
CA LYS A 83 22.38 13.35 3.28
C LYS A 83 21.42 13.03 2.13
N VAL A 84 20.31 13.76 2.07
CA VAL A 84 19.40 13.70 0.91
C VAL A 84 19.91 14.60 -0.20
N ASN A 85 20.28 13.97 -1.31
CA ASN A 85 20.58 14.66 -2.56
C ASN A 85 19.35 14.63 -3.49
N GLU A 86 19.31 15.51 -4.49
CA GLU A 86 18.21 15.57 -5.49
C GLU A 86 17.96 14.21 -6.17
N THR A 87 19.01 13.43 -6.42
CA THR A 87 18.90 12.07 -6.99
C THR A 87 18.12 11.11 -6.08
N ILE A 88 18.27 11.24 -4.75
CA ILE A 88 17.57 10.40 -3.76
C ILE A 88 16.08 10.76 -3.73
N VAL A 89 15.76 12.06 -3.84
CA VAL A 89 14.38 12.52 -3.97
C VAL A 89 13.76 11.98 -5.27
N LEU A 90 14.47 12.04 -6.39
CA LEU A 90 13.97 11.51 -7.66
C LEU A 90 13.75 10.00 -7.62
N LEU A 91 14.67 9.22 -7.03
CA LEU A 91 14.48 7.79 -6.80
C LEU A 91 13.26 7.52 -5.90
N ASN A 92 13.08 8.31 -4.84
CA ASN A 92 11.93 8.20 -3.96
C ASN A 92 10.62 8.43 -4.71
N LEU A 93 10.54 9.47 -5.56
CA LEU A 93 9.39 9.69 -6.44
C LEU A 93 9.15 8.50 -7.38
N GLY A 94 10.21 7.90 -7.93
CA GLY A 94 10.11 6.70 -8.76
C GLY A 94 9.51 5.51 -8.00
N VAL A 95 9.98 5.23 -6.78
CA VAL A 95 9.42 4.18 -5.92
C VAL A 95 7.96 4.48 -5.57
N LEU A 96 7.64 5.72 -5.22
CA LEU A 96 6.27 6.15 -4.92
C LEU A 96 5.33 5.99 -6.11
N MET A 97 5.80 6.28 -7.33
CA MET A 97 5.04 6.04 -8.57
C MET A 97 4.73 4.55 -8.75
N VAL A 98 5.70 3.67 -8.53
CA VAL A 98 5.48 2.22 -8.61
C VAL A 98 4.53 1.73 -7.52
N VAL A 99 4.69 2.22 -6.29
CA VAL A 99 3.86 1.82 -5.15
C VAL A 99 2.42 2.28 -5.34
N THR A 100 2.19 3.50 -5.82
CA THR A 100 0.84 4.01 -6.14
C THR A 100 0.19 3.30 -7.32
N PHE A 101 0.95 2.61 -8.16
CA PHE A 101 0.43 1.75 -9.23
C PHE A 101 0.02 0.34 -8.73
N LEU A 102 0.52 -0.12 -7.57
CA LEU A 102 0.18 -1.44 -7.02
C LEU A 102 -1.33 -1.70 -6.84
N PRO A 103 -2.15 -0.77 -6.33
CA PRO A 103 -3.59 -0.98 -6.21
C PRO A 103 -4.28 -1.26 -7.56
N PHE A 104 -3.78 -0.65 -8.63
CA PHE A 104 -4.27 -0.89 -9.98
C PHE A 104 -3.91 -2.31 -10.46
N ALA A 105 -2.64 -2.71 -10.31
CA ALA A 105 -2.19 -4.07 -10.66
C ALA A 105 -2.93 -5.15 -9.83
N PHE A 106 -3.13 -4.89 -8.53
CA PHE A 106 -3.88 -5.77 -7.64
C PHE A 106 -5.33 -5.93 -8.09
N ARG A 107 -5.99 -4.83 -8.45
CA ARG A 107 -7.35 -4.87 -9.01
C ARG A 107 -7.41 -5.72 -10.28
N LEU A 108 -6.43 -5.58 -11.18
CA LEU A 108 -6.38 -6.37 -12.42
C LEU A 108 -6.20 -7.87 -12.16
N PHE A 109 -5.43 -8.25 -11.14
CA PHE A 109 -5.25 -9.65 -10.77
C PHE A 109 -6.49 -10.26 -10.09
N VAL A 110 -7.18 -9.47 -9.25
CA VAL A 110 -8.34 -9.93 -8.47
C VAL A 110 -9.65 -9.87 -9.24
N VAL A 111 -9.77 -9.00 -10.25
CA VAL A 111 -10.92 -8.92 -11.16
C VAL A 111 -10.60 -9.77 -12.40
N PRO A 112 -11.20 -10.97 -12.55
CA PRO A 112 -11.12 -11.68 -13.82
C PRO A 112 -11.73 -10.81 -14.91
N ASP A 113 -11.07 -10.70 -16.07
CA ASP A 113 -11.63 -10.09 -17.28
C ASP A 113 -12.84 -10.93 -17.69
N ASP A 114 -14.04 -10.47 -17.33
CA ASP A 114 -15.29 -11.04 -17.80
C ASP A 114 -15.52 -10.46 -19.21
N ARG A 115 -14.82 -11.04 -20.18
CA ARG A 115 -15.11 -10.96 -21.61
C ARG A 115 -15.41 -12.35 -22.15
#